data_AF-A0A965PPD4-F1
#
_entry.id   AF-A0A965PPD4-F1
#
_cell.length_a   1.000
_cell.length_b   1.000
_cell.length_c   1.000
_cell.angle_alpha   90.00
_cell.angle_beta   90.00
_cell.angle_gamma   90.00
#
_symmetry.space_group_name_H-M   'P 1'
#
loop_
_entity.id
_entity.type
_entity.pdbx_description
1 polymer ?
#
loop_
_entity_poly.entity_id
_entity_poly.type
_entity_poly.pdbx_seq_one_letter_code
_entity_poly.pdbx_strand_id
1 'polypeptide(L)' 'MKQPSTILQLVIAELKVREERGLNKYGTTMDRKDLTTKQWLQHAYEEALDLSLYLKKLIEEQ' A
#
# COMPACT_ATOMS: atom_id res chain seq x y z
N MET A 1 14.61 8.67 23.76
CA MET A 1 14.30 8.66 22.31
C MET A 1 13.36 9.81 22.00
N LYS A 2 13.54 10.52 20.88
CA LYS A 2 12.56 11.54 20.45
C LYS A 2 11.28 10.86 19.99
N GLN A 3 10.13 11.48 20.25
CA GLN A 3 8.87 10.96 19.73
C GLN A 3 8.83 11.02 18.19
N PRO A 4 8.14 10.07 17.54
CA PRO A 4 7.91 10.10 16.10
C PRO A 4 7.15 11.37 15.67
N SER A 5 7.39 11.84 14.46
CA SER A 5 6.63 12.98 13.90
C SER A 5 5.14 12.65 13.81
N THR A 6 4.29 13.67 13.89
CA THR A 6 2.83 13.51 13.72
C THR A 6 2.49 12.86 12.38
N ILE A 7 3.19 13.23 11.30
CA ILE A 7 2.99 12.64 9.97
C ILE A 7 3.29 11.14 9.97
N LEU A 8 4.38 10.70 10.60
CA LEU A 8 4.69 9.27 10.69
C LEU A 8 3.61 8.51 11.46
N GLN A 9 3.08 9.08 12.54
CA GLN A 9 2.01 8.44 13.31
C GLN A 9 0.71 8.31 12.49
N LEU A 10 0.37 9.30 11.68
CA LEU A 10 -0.79 9.25 10.78
C LEU A 10 -0.61 8.16 9.72
N VAL A 11 0.56 8.09 9.08
CA VAL A 11 0.86 7.03 8.09
C VAL A 11 0.75 5.63 8.72
N ILE A 12 1.26 5.44 9.95
CA ILE A 12 1.12 4.16 10.66
C ILE A 12 -0.36 3.82 10.90
N ALA A 13 -1.19 4.78 11.29
CA ALA A 13 -2.62 4.56 11.49
C ALA A 13 -3.32 4.17 10.17
N GLU A 14 -3.01 4.85 9.06
CA GLU A 14 -3.55 4.53 7.75
C GLU A 14 -3.14 3.14 7.24
N LEU A 15 -1.89 2.72 7.51
CA LEU A 15 -1.41 1.38 7.18
C LEU A 15 -2.18 0.29 7.93
N LYS A 16 -2.50 0.51 9.21
CA LYS A 16 -3.33 -0.43 9.99
C LYS A 16 -4.73 -0.59 9.40
N VAL A 17 -5.38 0.52 9.05
CA VAL A 17 -6.70 0.49 8.40
C VAL A 17 -6.63 -0.23 7.05
N ARG A 18 -5.54 -0.06 6.28
CA ARG A 18 -5.34 -0.79 5.04
C ARG A 18 -5.16 -2.29 5.25
N GLU A 19 -4.40 -2.70 6.26
CA GLU A 19 -4.26 -4.12 6.63
C GLU A 19 -5.60 -4.74 6.99
N GLU A 20 -6.42 -4.06 7.82
CA GLU A 20 -7.76 -4.54 8.18
C GLU A 20 -8.66 -4.74 6.95
N ARG A 21 -8.61 -3.81 5.98
CA ARG A 21 -9.34 -3.95 4.71
C ARG A 21 -8.82 -5.12 3.88
N GLY A 22 -7.51 -5.29 3.79
CA GLY A 22 -6.87 -6.41 3.09
C GLY A 22 -7.25 -7.75 3.72
N LEU A 23 -7.20 -7.83 5.04
CA LEU A 23 -7.61 -9.00 5.82
C LEU A 23 -9.08 -9.34 5.58
N ASN A 24 -9.98 -8.35 5.59
CA ASN A 24 -11.40 -8.56 5.29
C ASN A 24 -11.64 -9.02 3.84
N LYS A 25 -10.84 -8.53 2.87
CA LYS A 25 -10.98 -8.86 1.45
C LYS A 25 -10.39 -10.22 1.08
N TYR A 26 -9.22 -10.56 1.62
CA TYR A 26 -8.46 -11.75 1.21
C TYR A 26 -8.41 -12.84 2.29
N GLY A 27 -8.93 -12.58 3.49
CA GLY A 27 -8.89 -13.52 4.61
C GLY A 27 -7.49 -13.74 5.20
N THR A 28 -6.49 -12.96 4.78
CA THR A 28 -5.09 -13.10 5.20
C THR A 28 -4.34 -11.76 5.13
N THR A 29 -3.22 -11.67 5.84
CA THR A 29 -2.29 -10.51 5.81
C THR A 29 -1.23 -10.69 4.72
N MET A 30 -0.24 -9.80 4.68
CA MET A 30 0.95 -10.00 3.85
C MET A 30 1.82 -11.18 4.31
N ASP A 31 1.56 -11.77 5.49
CA ASP A 31 2.23 -12.99 5.98
C ASP A 31 1.78 -14.27 5.26
N ARG A 32 0.86 -14.13 4.29
CA ARG A 32 0.39 -15.20 3.42
C ARG A 32 1.55 -15.91 2.69
N LYS A 33 1.42 -17.22 2.50
CA LYS A 33 2.46 -18.09 1.90
C LYS A 33 2.04 -18.74 0.59
N ASP A 34 0.87 -18.38 0.08
CA ASP A 34 0.22 -18.97 -1.09
C ASP A 34 0.58 -18.27 -2.41
N LEU A 35 1.27 -17.13 -2.36
CA LEU A 35 1.76 -16.43 -3.55
C LEU A 35 3.23 -16.73 -3.84
N THR A 36 3.54 -16.91 -5.11
CA THR A 36 4.91 -16.98 -5.61
C THR A 36 5.53 -15.59 -5.68
N THR A 37 6.87 -15.50 -5.68
CA THR A 37 7.60 -14.24 -5.86
C THR A 37 7.17 -13.50 -7.13
N LYS A 38 6.91 -14.22 -8.24
CA LYS A 38 6.46 -13.60 -9.49
C LYS A 38 5.07 -12.94 -9.34
N GLN A 39 4.14 -13.57 -8.62
CA GLN A 39 2.83 -12.98 -8.35
C GLN A 39 2.95 -11.74 -7.47
N TRP A 40 3.80 -11.77 -6.45
CA TRP A 40 4.10 -10.57 -5.64
C TRP A 40 4.64 -9.42 -6.48
N LEU A 41 5.61 -9.69 -7.36
CA LEU A 41 6.17 -8.69 -8.25
C LEU A 41 5.13 -8.16 -9.25
N GLN A 42 4.25 -9.02 -9.76
CA GLN A 42 3.17 -8.61 -10.64
C GLN A 42 2.19 -7.65 -9.95
N HIS A 43 1.76 -7.98 -8.71
CA HIS A 43 0.91 -7.08 -7.93
C HIS A 43 1.59 -5.75 -7.62
N ALA A 44 2.87 -5.77 -7.24
CA ALA A 44 3.63 -4.55 -7.00
C ALA A 44 3.77 -3.68 -8.27
N TYR A 45 3.93 -4.31 -9.45
CA TYR A 45 3.97 -3.60 -10.73
C TYR A 45 2.62 -2.96 -11.07
N GLU A 46 1.51 -3.65 -10.84
CA GLU A 46 0.15 -3.12 -11.04
C GLU A 46 -0.12 -1.90 -10.14
N GLU A 47 0.20 -1.99 -8.85
CA GLU A 47 0.04 -0.88 -7.90
C GLU A 47 0.93 0.33 -8.27
N ALA A 48 2.12 0.08 -8.84
CA ALA A 48 3.00 1.15 -9.33
C ALA A 48 2.43 1.86 -10.58
N LEU A 49 1.72 1.13 -11.44
CA LEU A 49 1.00 1.73 -12.57
C LEU A 49 -0.15 2.62 -12.09
N ASP A 50 -0.92 2.17 -11.09
CA ASP A 50 -1.97 2.98 -10.48
C ASP A 50 -1.42 4.28 -9.88
N LEU A 51 -0.30 4.20 -9.14
CA LEU A 51 0.42 5.38 -8.66
C LEU A 51 0.83 6.30 -9.82
N SER A 52 1.38 5.74 -10.89
CA SER A 52 1.83 6.50 -12.07
C SER A 52 0.69 7.26 -12.74
N LEU A 53 -0.52 6.68 -12.78
CA LEU A 53 -1.72 7.35 -13.28
C LEU A 53 -2.11 8.56 -12.43
N TYR A 54 -2.12 8.43 -11.10
CA TYR A 54 -2.40 9.56 -10.20
C TYR A 54 -1.38 10.68 -10.38
N LEU A 55 -0.09 10.34 -10.46
CA LEU A 55 0.97 11.32 -10.68
C LEU A 55 0.78 12.04 -12.02
N LYS A 56 0.56 11.30 -13.11
CA LYS A 56 0.33 11.89 -14.44
C LYS A 56 -0.89 12.80 -14.45
N LYS A 57 -1.99 12.38 -13.83
CA LYS A 57 -3.22 13.19 -13.71
C LYS A 57 -2.94 14.54 -13.04
N LEU A 58 -2.26 14.53 -11.89
CA LEU A 58 -1.95 15.74 -11.13
C LEU A 58 -0.90 16.64 -11.81
N ILE A 59 -0.01 16.08 -12.64
CA ILE A 59 0.93 16.85 -13.45
C ILE A 59 0.20 17.59 -14.59
N GLU A 60 -0.78 16.95 -15.23
CA GLU A 60 -1.53 17.54 -16.35
C GLU A 60 -2.65 18.51 -15.91
N GLU A 61 -3.11 18.42 -14.66
CA GLU A 61 -4.14 19.33 -14.10
C GLU A 61 -3.57 20.61 -13.47
N GLN A 62 -2.25 20.81 -13.51
CA GLN A 62 -1.60 22.08 -13.16
C GLN A 62 -1.63 23.06 -14.34
#